data_AF-A0A497C332-F1
#
_entry.id   AF-A0A497C332-F1
#
_cell.length_a   1.000
_cell.length_b   1.000
_cell.length_c   1.000
_cell.angle_alpha   90.00
_cell.angle_beta   90.00
_cell.angle_gamma   90.00
#
_symmetry.space_group_name_H-M   'P 1'
#
loop_
_entity.id
_entity.type
_entity.pdbx_description
1 polymer ?
#
loop_
_entity_poly.entity_id
_entity_poly.type
_entity_poly.pdbx_seq_one_letter_code
_entity_poly.pdbx_strand_id
1 'polypeptide(L)' 'MNKIKRIENTFSDRLALSEDLLEDGMPARSGLNQDQAVVLGISWPLSKGWKKKIVDSDISVDSYHEFLRLKGRRLKKHK' A
#
# COMPACT_ATOMS: atom_id res chain seq x y z
N MET A 1 15.26 20.18 -35.71
CA MET A 1 14.14 19.69 -34.87
C MET A 1 14.73 19.13 -33.59
N ASN A 2 14.48 19.81 -32.47
CA ASN A 2 15.16 19.54 -31.19
C ASN A 2 14.70 18.21 -30.58
N LYS A 3 15.70 17.39 -30.25
CA LYS A 3 15.58 16.16 -29.47
C LYS A 3 15.09 16.51 -28.07
N ILE A 4 13.80 16.36 -27.80
CA ILE A 4 13.31 16.38 -26.42
C ILE A 4 13.77 15.07 -25.79
N LYS A 5 14.91 15.12 -25.10
CA LYS A 5 15.29 14.11 -24.12
C LYS A 5 14.18 14.11 -23.08
N ARG A 6 13.24 13.16 -23.16
CA ARG A 6 12.37 12.84 -22.02
C ARG A 6 13.33 12.42 -20.91
N ILE A 7 13.45 13.27 -19.92
CA ILE A 7 14.12 12.94 -18.67
C ILE A 7 13.24 11.84 -18.09
N GLU A 8 13.66 10.59 -18.24
CA GLU A 8 13.14 9.46 -17.49
C GLU A 8 13.49 9.78 -16.04
N ASN A 9 12.54 10.45 -15.38
CA ASN A 9 12.67 10.85 -14.00
C ASN A 9 12.50 9.57 -13.17
N THR A 10 13.56 8.75 -13.10
CA THR A 10 13.71 7.65 -12.14
C THR A 10 13.90 8.24 -10.75
N PHE A 11 12.96 9.05 -10.29
CA PHE A 11 12.78 9.22 -8.86
C PHE A 11 12.20 7.90 -8.38
N SER A 12 12.86 7.34 -7.38
CA SER A 12 12.42 6.11 -6.74
C SER A 12 11.03 6.36 -6.18
N ASP A 13 9.98 6.04 -6.94
CA ASP A 13 8.57 6.08 -6.50
C ASP A 13 8.29 4.95 -5.49
N ARG A 14 9.28 4.64 -4.65
CA ARG A 14 9.25 3.59 -3.66
C ARG A 14 9.57 4.19 -2.30
N LEU A 15 8.83 3.73 -1.32
CA LEU A 15 9.02 4.07 0.08
C LEU A 15 9.15 2.79 0.90
N ALA A 16 10.01 2.85 1.92
CA ALA A 16 10.09 1.81 2.92
C ALA A 16 8.85 1.90 3.82
N LEU A 17 8.03 0.85 3.82
CA LEU A 17 6.83 0.79 4.63
C LEU A 17 7.23 0.58 6.10
N SER A 18 7.18 1.64 6.91
CA SER A 18 7.38 1.52 8.36
C SER A 18 6.11 1.06 9.07
N GLU A 19 6.23 0.65 10.34
CA GLU A 19 5.06 0.34 11.17
C GLU A 19 4.15 1.58 11.32
N ASP A 20 4.72 2.79 11.48
CA ASP A 20 3.95 4.04 11.58
C ASP A 20 3.11 4.30 10.31
N LEU A 21 3.71 4.14 9.13
CA LEU A 21 3.02 4.31 7.85
C LEU A 21 1.93 3.26 7.64
N LEU A 22 2.17 2.03 8.12
CA LEU A 22 1.20 0.96 8.10
C LEU A 22 0.01 1.27 9.03
N GLU A 23 0.29 1.72 10.25
CA GLU A 23 -0.73 2.12 11.23
C GLU A 23 -1.58 3.29 10.73
N ASP A 24 -0.98 4.24 10.00
CA ASP A 24 -1.69 5.36 9.38
C ASP A 24 -2.75 4.92 8.38
N GLY A 25 -2.54 3.85 7.62
CA GLY A 25 -3.55 3.32 6.69
C GLY A 25 -4.47 2.26 7.30
N MET A 26 -4.14 1.74 8.49
CA MET A 26 -4.97 0.75 9.16
C MET A 26 -6.18 1.40 9.85
N PRO A 27 -7.37 0.77 9.79
CA PRO A 27 -8.51 1.21 10.58
C PRO A 27 -8.29 0.92 12.08
N ALA A 28 -8.62 1.88 12.95
CA ALA A 28 -8.33 1.84 14.40
C ALA A 28 -8.84 0.62 15.19
N ARG A 29 -9.80 -0.14 14.63
CA ARG A 29 -10.43 -1.29 15.31
C ARG A 29 -10.40 -2.58 14.47
N SER A 30 -9.74 -2.61 13.31
CA SER A 30 -9.63 -3.84 12.52
C SER A 30 -8.28 -3.99 11.82
N GLY A 31 -7.97 -5.22 11.40
CA GLY A 31 -6.87 -5.46 10.48
C GLY A 31 -7.15 -4.87 9.09
N LEU A 32 -6.22 -5.13 8.15
CA LEU A 32 -6.40 -4.82 6.73
C LEU A 32 -7.64 -5.52 6.18
N ASN A 33 -8.34 -4.83 5.27
CA ASN A 33 -9.29 -5.49 4.39
C ASN A 33 -8.56 -6.19 3.21
N GLN A 34 -9.29 -6.98 2.43
CA GLN A 34 -8.72 -7.73 1.31
C GLN A 34 -8.08 -6.81 0.25
N ASP A 35 -8.71 -5.68 -0.07
CA ASP A 35 -8.18 -4.74 -1.06
C ASP A 35 -6.87 -4.10 -0.59
N GLN A 36 -6.80 -3.71 0.68
CA GLN A 36 -5.58 -3.21 1.30
C GLN A 36 -4.47 -4.26 1.30
N ALA A 37 -4.81 -5.53 1.58
CA ALA A 37 -3.84 -6.62 1.51
C ALA A 37 -3.29 -6.80 0.08
N VAL A 38 -4.14 -6.75 -0.94
CA VAL A 38 -3.74 -6.85 -2.35
C VAL A 38 -2.83 -5.70 -2.76
N VAL A 39 -3.16 -4.46 -2.37
CA VAL A 39 -2.36 -3.27 -2.67
C VAL A 39 -0.96 -3.35 -2.04
N LEU A 40 -0.86 -3.93 -0.85
CA LEU A 40 0.40 -4.17 -0.14
C LEU A 40 1.10 -5.47 -0.60
N GLY A 41 0.56 -6.18 -1.59
CA GLY A 41 1.16 -7.43 -2.10
C GLY A 41 1.06 -8.63 -1.13
N ILE A 42 0.15 -8.56 -0.16
CA ILE A 42 -0.03 -9.58 0.88
C ILE A 42 -1.09 -10.58 0.42
N SER A 43 -0.76 -11.86 0.51
CA SER A 43 -1.74 -12.92 0.27
C SER A 43 -2.91 -12.85 1.26
N TRP A 44 -4.13 -12.96 0.72
CA TRP A 44 -5.34 -13.14 1.51
C TRP A 44 -5.73 -14.64 1.58
N PRO A 45 -6.15 -15.17 2.74
CA PRO A 45 -6.28 -14.51 4.04
C PRO A 45 -4.94 -14.17 4.68
N LEU A 46 -4.91 -13.13 5.52
CA LEU A 46 -3.69 -12.66 6.18
C LEU A 46 -3.03 -13.78 7.01
N SER A 47 -1.82 -14.15 6.63
CA SER A 47 -1.01 -15.12 7.39
C SER A 47 -0.56 -14.56 8.76
N LYS A 48 -0.38 -15.41 9.76
CA LYS A 48 0.14 -14.99 11.07
C LYS A 48 1.51 -14.31 10.89
N GLY A 49 1.66 -13.10 11.45
CA GLY A 49 2.90 -12.33 11.37
C GLY A 49 3.10 -11.57 10.06
N TRP A 50 2.06 -11.40 9.24
CA TRP A 50 2.14 -10.63 7.98
C TRP A 50 2.73 -9.22 8.17
N LYS A 51 2.42 -8.52 9.27
CA LYS A 51 2.96 -7.18 9.56
C LYS A 51 4.49 -7.15 9.51
N LYS A 52 5.14 -8.09 10.21
CA LYS A 52 6.61 -8.21 10.25
C LYS A 52 7.23 -8.55 8.89
N LYS A 53 6.46 -9.07 7.95
CA LYS A 53 6.94 -9.41 6.60
C LYS A 53 6.92 -8.22 5.65
N ILE A 54 6.07 -7.22 5.91
CA ILE A 54 5.91 -6.05 5.03
C ILE A 54 6.52 -4.78 5.62
N VAL A 55 6.69 -4.73 6.94
CA VAL A 55 7.47 -3.66 7.55
C VAL A 55 8.90 -3.75 6.99
N ASP A 56 9.45 -2.61 6.61
CA ASP A 56 10.72 -2.44 5.88
C ASP A 56 10.71 -2.98 4.44
N SER A 57 9.54 -3.33 3.90
CA SER A 57 9.41 -3.64 2.47
C SER A 57 9.24 -2.37 1.64
N ASP A 58 9.86 -2.35 0.47
CA ASP A 58 9.70 -1.26 -0.50
C ASP A 58 8.37 -1.43 -1.24
N ILE A 59 7.46 -0.48 -1.03
CA ILE A 59 6.22 -0.39 -1.80
C ILE A 59 6.23 0.85 -2.67
N SER A 60 5.46 0.86 -3.75
CA SER A 60 5.33 2.10 -4.53
C SER A 60 4.56 3.16 -3.76
N VAL A 61 4.89 4.43 -4.00
CA VAL A 61 4.16 5.59 -3.47
C VAL A 61 2.68 5.53 -3.90
N ASP A 62 2.41 5.12 -5.14
CA ASP A 62 1.04 4.92 -5.64
C ASP A 62 0.28 3.84 -4.85
N SER A 63 0.93 2.70 -4.59
CA SER A 63 0.34 1.65 -3.76
C SER A 63 0.08 2.16 -2.34
N TYR A 64 1.00 2.94 -1.77
CA TYR A 64 0.79 3.53 -0.45
C TYR A 64 -0.40 4.50 -0.42
N HIS A 65 -0.52 5.38 -1.42
CA HIS A 65 -1.67 6.27 -1.54
C HIS A 65 -2.99 5.52 -1.71
N GLU A 66 -3.00 4.45 -2.52
CA GLU A 66 -4.18 3.61 -2.67
C GLU A 66 -4.52 2.88 -1.36
N PHE A 67 -3.52 2.40 -0.63
CA PHE A 67 -3.68 1.79 0.68
C PHE A 67 -4.35 2.76 1.68
N LEU A 68 -3.90 4.02 1.73
CA LEU A 68 -4.52 5.08 2.54
C LEU A 68 -5.95 5.39 2.07
N ARG A 69 -6.21 5.43 0.76
CA ARG A 69 -7.55 5.70 0.19
C ARG A 69 -8.57 4.65 0.59
N LEU A 70 -8.12 3.41 0.78
CA LEU A 70 -8.94 2.28 1.22
C LEU A 70 -9.17 2.24 2.74
N LYS A 71 -8.48 3.08 3.53
CA LYS A 71 -8.68 3.20 4.99
C LYS A 71 -10.14 3.46 5.32
N GLY A 72 -10.72 2.61 6.17
CA GLY A 72 -12.10 2.77 6.65
C GLY A 72 -13.18 2.49 5.60
N ARG A 73 -12.83 2.15 4.35
CA ARG A 73 -13.81 1.67 3.37
C ARG A 73 -14.25 0.27 3.79
N ARG A 74 -15.47 0.18 4.32
CA ARG A 74 -16.16 -1.11 4.44
C ARG A 74 -16.64 -1.52 3.05
N LEU A 75 -16.46 -2.80 2.71
CA LEU A 75 -17.08 -3.41 1.55
C LEU A 75 -18.56 -3.03 1.55
N LYS A 76 -19.00 -2.27 0.52
CA LYS A 76 -20.44 -2.14 0.27
C LYS A 76 -20.89 -3.55 -0.06
N LYS A 77 -21.70 -4.17 0.81
CA LYS A 77 -22.45 -5.37 0.44
C LYS A 77 -23.30 -4.99 -0.76
N HIS A 78 -22.89 -5.43 -1.95
CA HIS A 78 -23.82 -5.49 -3.07
C HIS A 78 -24.92 -6.45 -2.63
N LYS A 79 -26.15 -5.90 -2.54
CA LYS A 79 -27.36 -6.62 -2.17
C LYS A 79 -27.91 -7.34 -3.40
#